data_AF-A0A9E7TFT1-F1
#
_entry.id   AF-A0A9E7TFT1-F1
#
_cell.length_a   1.000
_cell.length_b   1.000
_cell.length_c   1.000
_cell.angle_alpha   90.00
_cell.angle_beta   90.00
_cell.angle_gamma   90.00
#
_symmetry.space_group_name_H-M   'P 1'
#
loop_
_entity.id
_entity.type
_entity.pdbx_description
1 polymer ?
#
loop_
_entity_poly.entity_id
_entity_poly.type
_entity_poly.pdbx_seq_one_letter_code
_entity_poly.pdbx_strand_id
1 'polypeptide(L)'
;MMLVSFLDQFDHHEMKKEQIIRLFSQVQAQDLEFSNSGYFVLDIPNQGQIILLFWFVDSKHLILGYDKNIPTAQQGESWLTCNEQMNSKFFDIGDDTWLPLNAIISLELALNSIAMFYDEPMRLPNDTKWQNVLDVMWND
;
A
#
# COMPACT_ATOMS: atom_id res chain seq x y z
N MET A 1 -15.62 -5.35 25.34
CA MET A 1 -16.02 -4.97 23.96
C MET A 1 -14.80 -5.28 23.11
N MET A 2 -14.86 -6.30 22.24
CA MET A 2 -13.75 -6.58 21.32
C MET A 2 -13.74 -5.47 20.28
N LEU A 3 -12.70 -4.63 20.30
CA LEU A 3 -12.42 -3.69 19.22
C LEU A 3 -11.88 -4.53 18.06
N VAL A 4 -12.72 -4.73 17.05
CA VAL A 4 -12.32 -5.33 15.77
C VAL A 4 -11.54 -4.24 15.04
N SER A 5 -10.26 -4.48 14.75
CA SER A 5 -9.43 -3.49 14.06
C SER A 5 -10.05 -3.13 12.69
N PHE A 6 -9.68 -1.97 12.13
CA PHE A 6 -10.06 -1.61 10.75
C PHE A 6 -9.78 -2.76 9.78
N LEU A 7 -8.74 -3.55 10.02
CA LEU A 7 -8.30 -4.64 9.14
C LEU A 7 -8.93 -5.99 9.47
N ASP A 8 -9.32 -6.21 10.73
CA ASP A 8 -10.01 -7.43 11.19
C ASP A 8 -11.39 -7.60 10.57
N GLN A 9 -11.95 -6.54 9.96
CA GLN A 9 -13.19 -6.63 9.18
C GLN A 9 -13.03 -7.46 7.89
N PHE A 10 -11.79 -7.77 7.48
CA PHE A 10 -11.48 -8.19 6.11
C PHE A 10 -10.61 -9.44 6.01
N ASP A 11 -10.26 -10.08 7.14
CA ASP A 11 -9.47 -11.31 7.10
C ASP A 11 -10.23 -12.36 6.24
N HIS A 12 -9.56 -12.83 5.18
CA HIS A 12 -9.97 -13.91 4.27
C HIS A 12 -11.03 -13.65 3.16
N HIS A 13 -11.31 -12.40 2.74
CA HIS A 13 -12.24 -12.16 1.60
C HIS A 13 -11.67 -11.27 0.49
N GLU A 14 -11.82 -11.69 -0.78
CA GLU A 14 -11.52 -10.87 -1.97
C GLU A 14 -12.48 -9.68 -2.03
N MET A 15 -11.95 -8.45 -1.90
CA MET A 15 -12.76 -7.23 -1.92
C MET A 15 -12.83 -6.60 -3.31
N LYS A 16 -14.02 -6.14 -3.69
CA LYS A 16 -14.21 -5.40 -4.94
C LYS A 16 -13.69 -3.96 -4.81
N LYS A 17 -13.22 -3.41 -5.93
CA LYS A 17 -12.74 -2.02 -6.06
C LYS A 17 -13.62 -0.99 -5.35
N GLU A 18 -14.94 -0.99 -5.58
CA GLU A 18 -15.85 0.02 -5.01
C GLU A 18 -15.94 -0.07 -3.50
N GLN A 19 -15.79 -1.27 -2.93
CA GLN A 19 -15.82 -1.49 -1.49
C GLN A 19 -14.58 -0.91 -0.84
N ILE A 20 -13.39 -1.12 -1.44
CA ILE A 20 -12.13 -0.57 -0.94
C ILE A 20 -12.12 0.95 -1.02
N ILE A 21 -12.52 1.51 -2.16
CA ILE A 21 -12.58 2.97 -2.34
C ILE A 21 -13.51 3.60 -1.29
N ARG A 22 -14.68 3.01 -1.09
CA ARG A 22 -15.62 3.48 -0.07
C ARG A 22 -15.03 3.37 1.34
N LEU A 23 -14.34 2.27 1.63
CA LEU A 23 -13.74 2.04 2.94
C LEU A 23 -12.66 3.09 3.24
N PHE A 24 -11.69 3.23 2.35
CA PHE A 24 -10.56 4.14 2.52
C PHE A 24 -11.03 5.60 2.62
N SER A 25 -12.07 5.99 1.86
CA SER A 25 -12.64 7.34 1.93
C SER A 25 -13.41 7.64 3.22
N GLN A 26 -13.70 6.63 4.05
CA GLN A 26 -14.47 6.77 5.29
C GLN A 26 -13.62 6.58 6.56
N VAL A 27 -12.31 6.34 6.42
CA VAL A 27 -11.43 6.06 7.55
C VAL A 27 -11.35 7.23 8.53
N GLN A 28 -11.40 6.94 9.82
CA GLN A 28 -11.27 7.90 10.91
C GLN A 28 -10.05 7.56 11.77
N ALA A 29 -9.55 8.54 12.53
CA ALA A 29 -8.35 8.35 13.35
C ALA A 29 -8.48 7.18 14.36
N GLN A 30 -9.67 6.97 14.91
CA GLN A 30 -9.96 5.87 15.85
C GLN A 30 -9.90 4.48 15.19
N ASP A 31 -10.10 4.40 13.86
CA ASP A 31 -10.06 3.13 13.14
C ASP A 31 -8.60 2.63 13.01
N LEU A 32 -7.63 3.54 13.11
CA LEU A 32 -6.20 3.30 12.96
C LEU A 32 -5.47 3.03 14.29
N GLU A 33 -6.17 3.03 15.43
CA GLU A 33 -5.57 2.93 16.77
C GLU A 33 -4.87 1.59 17.01
N PHE A 34 -5.38 0.51 16.42
CA PHE A 34 -4.89 -0.85 16.66
C PHE A 34 -4.16 -1.48 15.47
N SER A 35 -4.49 -1.05 14.25
CA SER A 35 -3.83 -1.53 13.05
C SER A 35 -4.00 -0.50 11.93
N ASN A 36 -2.87 -0.10 11.35
CA ASN A 36 -2.79 0.91 10.30
C ASN A 36 -2.28 0.34 8.98
N SER A 37 -2.00 -0.96 8.88
CA SER A 37 -1.32 -1.54 7.72
C SER A 37 -1.93 -2.85 7.22
N GLY A 38 -1.99 -3.04 5.92
CA GLY A 38 -2.50 -4.28 5.34
C GLY A 38 -2.10 -4.46 3.89
N TYR A 39 -2.75 -5.40 3.21
CA TYR A 39 -2.51 -5.65 1.79
C TYR A 39 -3.74 -6.18 1.06
N PHE A 40 -3.74 -6.01 -0.26
CA PHE A 40 -4.65 -6.65 -1.20
C PHE A 40 -3.86 -7.54 -2.14
N VAL A 41 -4.41 -8.70 -2.49
CA VAL A 41 -3.82 -9.62 -3.47
C VAL A 41 -4.73 -9.71 -4.67
N LEU A 42 -4.17 -9.57 -5.86
CA LEU A 42 -4.83 -9.87 -7.13
C LEU A 42 -4.12 -11.03 -7.81
N ASP A 43 -4.86 -12.12 -8.03
CA ASP A 43 -4.40 -13.25 -8.84
C ASP A 43 -4.50 -12.88 -10.33
N ILE A 44 -3.38 -12.96 -11.04
CA ILE A 44 -3.32 -12.76 -12.48
C ILE A 44 -3.22 -14.15 -13.13
N PRO A 45 -4.26 -14.60 -13.87
CA PRO A 45 -4.29 -15.92 -14.47
C PRO A 45 -3.03 -16.22 -15.31
N ASN A 46 -2.34 -17.30 -14.96
CA ASN A 46 -1.09 -17.76 -15.60
C ASN A 46 0.11 -16.80 -15.48
N GLN A 47 0.03 -15.74 -14.67
CA GLN A 47 1.13 -14.78 -14.46
C GLN A 47 1.58 -14.66 -13.00
N GLY A 48 0.77 -15.08 -12.02
CA GLY A 48 1.14 -15.02 -10.59
C GLY A 48 0.27 -14.03 -9.83
N GLN A 49 0.84 -13.37 -8.84
CA GLN A 49 0.11 -12.46 -7.96
C GLN A 49 0.71 -11.06 -7.99
N ILE A 50 -0.15 -10.05 -7.81
CA ILE A 50 0.28 -8.69 -7.53
C ILE A 50 -0.30 -8.32 -6.17
N ILE A 51 0.56 -7.79 -5.30
CA ILE A 51 0.21 -7.42 -3.94
C ILE A 51 0.29 -5.90 -3.83
N LEU A 52 -0.80 -5.28 -3.37
CA LEU A 52 -0.83 -3.86 -3.00
C LEU A 52 -0.81 -3.77 -1.47
N LEU A 53 0.33 -3.40 -0.91
CA LEU A 53 0.54 -3.11 0.50
C LEU A 53 0.14 -1.67 0.80
N PHE A 54 -0.31 -1.41 2.02
CA PHE A 54 -0.62 -0.06 2.48
C PHE A 54 -0.31 0.12 3.96
N TRP A 55 0.08 1.35 4.32
CA TRP A 55 0.34 1.78 5.70
C TRP A 55 -0.20 3.20 5.91
N PHE A 56 -1.27 3.34 6.68
CA PHE A 56 -1.80 4.63 7.09
C PHE A 56 -0.88 5.31 8.10
N VAL A 57 -0.63 6.59 7.86
CA VAL A 57 0.07 7.51 8.78
C VAL A 57 -0.96 8.25 9.63
N ASP A 58 -2.04 8.69 8.99
CA ASP A 58 -3.22 9.27 9.61
C ASP A 58 -4.43 9.06 8.68
N SER A 59 -5.61 9.61 9.01
CA SER A 59 -6.82 9.42 8.20
C SER A 59 -6.81 10.12 6.83
N LYS A 60 -5.73 10.83 6.49
CA LYS A 60 -5.56 11.58 5.24
C LYS A 60 -4.28 11.21 4.48
N HIS A 61 -3.39 10.44 5.09
CA HIS A 61 -2.08 10.13 4.53
C HIS A 61 -1.73 8.66 4.73
N LEU A 62 -1.13 8.07 3.70
CA LEU A 62 -0.66 6.70 3.73
C LEU A 62 0.50 6.50 2.77
N ILE A 63 1.14 5.34 2.90
CA ILE A 63 2.15 4.82 2.00
C ILE A 63 1.52 3.63 1.26
N LEU A 64 1.74 3.51 -0.05
CA LEU A 64 1.43 2.30 -0.78
C LEU A 64 2.72 1.60 -1.20
N GLY A 65 2.75 0.29 -1.03
CA GLY A 65 3.75 -0.61 -1.60
C GLY A 65 3.08 -1.44 -2.68
N TYR A 66 3.78 -1.69 -3.77
CA TYR A 66 3.27 -2.47 -4.87
C TYR A 66 4.32 -3.54 -5.21
N ASP A 67 3.94 -4.81 -5.14
CA ASP A 67 4.85 -5.94 -5.31
C ASP A 67 4.36 -6.87 -6.44
N LYS A 68 5.18 -7.03 -7.48
CA LYS A 68 4.89 -7.99 -8.56
C LYS A 68 5.47 -9.35 -8.19
N ASN A 69 4.69 -10.13 -7.45
CA ASN A 69 5.06 -11.49 -7.10
C ASN A 69 4.73 -12.48 -8.23
N ILE A 70 5.50 -12.37 -9.31
CA ILE A 70 5.41 -13.19 -10.53
C ILE A 70 6.49 -14.28 -10.46
N PRO A 71 6.14 -15.56 -10.68
CA PRO A 71 5.55 -16.50 -9.72
C PRO A 71 6.49 -16.93 -8.56
N THR A 72 7.61 -16.23 -8.33
CA THR A 72 8.53 -16.46 -7.21
C THR A 72 9.07 -15.12 -6.71
N ALA A 73 8.82 -14.80 -5.44
CA ALA A 73 9.21 -13.55 -4.76
C ALA A 73 10.69 -13.14 -4.88
N GLN A 74 11.57 -14.04 -5.35
CA GLN A 74 12.99 -13.76 -5.59
C GLN A 74 13.26 -12.95 -6.87
N GLN A 75 12.28 -12.76 -7.76
CA GLN A 75 12.43 -12.01 -9.02
C GLN A 75 11.39 -10.90 -9.19
N GLY A 76 10.52 -10.71 -8.19
CA GLY A 76 9.53 -9.65 -8.22
C GLY A 76 10.17 -8.28 -8.07
N GLU A 77 9.75 -7.34 -8.91
CA GLU A 77 10.02 -5.94 -8.67
C GLU A 77 9.02 -5.43 -7.63
N SER A 78 9.51 -4.65 -6.68
CA SER A 78 8.69 -4.00 -5.67
C SER A 78 8.92 -2.48 -5.72
N TRP A 79 7.85 -1.73 -5.51
CA TRP A 79 7.87 -0.27 -5.54
C TRP A 79 7.17 0.31 -4.32
N LEU A 80 7.60 1.49 -3.91
CA LEU A 80 6.93 2.33 -2.93
C LEU A 80 6.44 3.62 -3.60
N THR A 81 5.33 4.16 -3.12
CA THR A 81 4.93 5.52 -3.46
C THR A 81 6.01 6.52 -3.04
N CYS A 82 6.06 7.65 -3.71
CA CYS A 82 7.09 8.66 -3.48
C CYS A 82 6.56 10.05 -3.87
N ASN A 83 6.81 11.08 -3.08
CA ASN A 83 6.38 12.44 -3.34
C ASN A 83 7.53 13.36 -3.80
N GLU A 84 8.76 13.07 -3.38
CA GLU A 84 9.98 13.88 -3.59
C GLU A 84 11.22 12.99 -3.79
N GLN A 85 12.35 13.58 -4.20
CA GLN A 85 13.63 12.85 -4.22
C GLN A 85 13.94 12.26 -2.83
N MET A 86 14.60 11.10 -2.83
CA MET A 86 14.83 10.31 -1.63
C MET A 86 15.44 11.15 -0.50
N ASN A 87 14.83 11.08 0.68
CA ASN A 87 15.37 11.68 1.88
C ASN A 87 15.81 10.57 2.86
N SER A 88 16.80 10.86 3.69
CA SER A 88 17.35 9.91 4.67
C SER A 88 16.52 9.86 5.96
N LYS A 89 15.25 10.28 5.92
CA LYS A 89 14.37 10.31 7.09
C LYS A 89 13.34 9.21 6.99
N PHE A 90 13.17 8.49 8.08
CA PHE A 90 12.27 7.36 8.16
C PHE A 90 11.12 7.64 9.12
N PHE A 91 9.99 7.00 8.83
CA PHE A 91 8.80 6.95 9.65
C PHE A 91 8.61 5.52 10.16
N ASP A 92 8.41 5.40 11.46
CA ASP A 92 8.05 4.14 12.10
C ASP A 92 6.58 3.85 11.77
N ILE A 93 6.35 2.78 11.01
CA ILE A 93 5.00 2.34 10.65
C ILE A 93 4.47 1.25 11.59
N GLY A 94 5.21 0.91 12.65
CA GLY A 94 4.93 -0.20 13.56
C GLY A 94 5.66 -1.48 13.18
N ASP A 95 5.55 -2.50 14.04
CA ASP A 95 6.13 -3.85 13.85
C ASP A 95 7.62 -3.83 13.42
N ASP A 96 8.41 -2.99 14.09
CA ASP A 96 9.85 -2.77 13.83
C ASP A 96 10.17 -2.36 12.37
N THR A 97 9.17 -1.88 11.63
CA THR A 97 9.31 -1.52 10.22
C THR A 97 9.41 0.00 10.05
N TRP A 98 10.41 0.43 9.29
CA TRP A 98 10.70 1.83 9.02
C TRP A 98 10.62 2.09 7.52
N LEU A 99 9.79 3.05 7.11
CA LEU A 99 9.64 3.45 5.71
C LEU A 99 10.11 4.89 5.48
N PRO A 100 10.61 5.23 4.27
CA PRO A 100 11.01 6.60 3.97
C PRO A 100 9.86 7.61 4.11
N LEU A 101 10.13 8.76 4.72
CA LEU A 101 9.11 9.82 4.91
C LEU A 101 8.59 10.38 3.57
N ASN A 102 9.44 10.41 2.54
CA ASN A 102 9.03 10.86 1.20
C ASN A 102 8.08 9.86 0.51
N ALA A 103 7.83 8.68 1.11
CA ALA A 103 6.87 7.74 0.55
C ALA A 103 5.40 8.07 0.84
N ILE A 104 5.16 8.99 1.78
CA ILE A 104 3.83 9.36 2.23
C ILE A 104 3.11 10.16 1.14
N ILE A 105 1.92 9.70 0.76
CA ILE A 105 1.03 10.38 -0.20
C ILE A 105 -0.31 10.71 0.45
N SER A 106 -1.07 11.60 -0.19
CA SER A 106 -2.43 11.91 0.24
C SER A 106 -3.39 10.74 -0.04
N LEU A 107 -4.44 10.65 0.76
CA LEU A 107 -5.52 9.68 0.58
C LEU A 107 -6.17 9.79 -0.80
N GLU A 108 -6.28 11.01 -1.35
CA GLU A 108 -6.81 11.23 -2.70
C GLU A 108 -5.94 10.53 -3.77
N LEU A 109 -4.62 10.73 -3.73
CA LEU A 109 -3.69 10.07 -4.65
C LEU A 109 -3.70 8.54 -4.46
N ALA A 110 -3.80 8.10 -3.22
CA ALA A 110 -3.86 6.67 -2.90
C ALA A 110 -5.13 6.02 -3.43
N LEU A 111 -6.30 6.66 -3.29
CA LEU A 111 -7.58 6.16 -3.82
C LEU A 111 -7.53 6.01 -5.34
N ASN A 112 -6.93 6.97 -6.05
CA ASN A 112 -6.71 6.87 -7.50
C ASN A 112 -5.80 5.69 -7.84
N SER A 113 -4.72 5.51 -7.07
CA SER A 113 -3.78 4.40 -7.26
C SER A 113 -4.42 3.04 -7.01
N ILE A 114 -5.23 2.92 -5.96
CA ILE A 114 -6.01 1.72 -5.65
C ILE A 114 -7.01 1.42 -6.77
N ALA A 115 -7.73 2.43 -7.27
CA ALA A 115 -8.67 2.23 -8.36
C ALA A 115 -7.96 1.66 -9.61
N MET A 116 -6.79 2.21 -9.94
CA MET A 116 -5.95 1.73 -11.04
C MET A 116 -5.38 0.33 -10.80
N PHE A 117 -5.02 -0.04 -9.57
CA PHE A 117 -4.59 -1.40 -9.22
C PHE A 117 -5.65 -2.44 -9.58
N TYR A 118 -6.94 -2.13 -9.43
CA TYR A 118 -8.01 -3.04 -9.82
C TYR A 118 -8.31 -3.03 -11.34
N ASP A 119 -8.17 -1.89 -12.01
CA ASP A 119 -8.51 -1.75 -13.43
C ASP A 119 -7.37 -2.23 -14.36
N GLU A 120 -6.13 -1.89 -14.03
CA GLU A 120 -4.92 -2.20 -14.81
C GLU A 120 -3.83 -2.75 -13.87
N PRO A 121 -4.03 -3.95 -13.28
CA PRO A 121 -3.21 -4.43 -12.17
C PRO A 121 -1.73 -4.50 -12.49
N MET A 122 -1.31 -4.70 -13.75
CA MET A 122 0.10 -4.81 -14.16
C MET A 122 0.84 -3.47 -14.30
N ARG A 123 0.12 -2.35 -14.19
CA ARG A 123 0.61 -1.01 -14.48
C ARG A 123 0.65 -0.16 -13.21
N LEU A 124 1.79 0.48 -12.97
CA LEU A 124 1.89 1.50 -11.92
C LEU A 124 1.14 2.77 -12.34
N PRO A 125 0.31 3.35 -11.45
CA PRO A 125 -0.39 4.61 -11.70
C PRO A 125 0.56 5.75 -12.07
N ASN A 126 0.30 6.43 -13.19
CA ASN A 126 1.17 7.52 -13.68
C ASN A 126 1.09 8.79 -12.82
N ASP A 127 -0.07 9.04 -12.20
CA ASP A 127 -0.31 10.25 -11.39
C ASP A 127 0.34 10.17 -10.01
N THR A 128 0.82 8.98 -9.64
CA THR A 128 1.60 8.75 -8.41
C THR A 128 3.02 8.41 -8.82
N LYS A 129 4.01 9.05 -8.20
CA LYS A 129 5.39 8.64 -8.45
C LYS A 129 5.70 7.40 -7.62
N TRP A 130 6.45 6.50 -8.23
CA TRP A 130 6.87 5.24 -7.63
C TRP A 130 8.38 5.16 -7.66
N GLN A 131 8.94 4.59 -6.61
CA GLN A 131 10.37 4.32 -6.52
C GLN A 131 10.57 2.83 -6.30
N ASN A 132 11.50 2.22 -7.04
CA ASN A 132 11.82 0.81 -6.83
C ASN A 132 12.47 0.64 -5.45
N VAL A 133 12.05 -0.36 -4.68
CA VAL A 133 12.53 -0.61 -3.32
C VAL A 133 14.03 -0.93 -3.31
N LEU A 134 14.58 -1.55 -4.35
CA LEU A 134 16.01 -1.80 -4.48
C LEU A 134 16.82 -0.51 -4.59
N ASP A 135 16.26 0.55 -5.19
CA ASP A 135 16.91 1.85 -5.26
C ASP A 135 16.93 2.56 -3.90
N VAL A 136 16.08 2.12 -2.95
CA VAL A 136 15.90 2.69 -1.60
C VAL A 136 16.73 1.97 -0.55
N MET A 137 16.80 0.65 -0.61
CA MET A 137 17.37 -0.17 0.48
C MET A 137 18.88 -0.41 0.36
N TRP A 138 19.55 0.09 -0.68
CA TRP A 138 20.96 -0.25 -0.98
C TRP A 138 21.86 0.97 -1.27
N ASN A 139 21.61 2.12 -0.64
CA ASN A 139 22.54 3.27 -0.65
C ASN A 139 23.42 3.33 0.62
N ASP A 140 23.95 2.17 1.03
CA ASP A 140 25.04 2.05 2.02
C ASP A 140 26.31 1.48 1.37
#